data_AF-A0A3P7FYQ4-F1
#
_entry.id   AF-A0A3P7FYQ4-F1
#
_cell.length_a   1.000
_cell.length_b   1.000
_cell.length_c   1.000
_cell.angle_alpha   90.00
_cell.angle_beta   90.00
_cell.angle_gamma   90.00
#
_symmetry.space_group_name_H-M   'P 1'
#
loop_
_entity.id
_entity.type
_entity.pdbx_description
1 polymer ?
#
loop_
_entity_poly.entity_id
_entity_poly.type
_entity_poly.pdbx_seq_one_letter_code
_entity_poly.pdbx_strand_id
1 'polypeptide(L)'
;MGDWSKFRWHLKLKCTNCGEEPAHWQYVIEEEKFDMPGSRGVANILEKCKLCSRINSLEIVKDSFQPYTSNDDYSELVRFDCRGLEPTDFDPRSGWQAIGIESATVFENIDLTEKEWVDYDEKAAQPTEINEIHCRFVFCRKQ
;
A
#
# COMPACT_ATOMS: atom_id res chain seq x y z
N MET A 1 -12.08 -12.49 -2.24
CA MET A 1 -10.84 -11.74 -1.95
C MET A 1 -10.70 -10.70 -3.04
N GLY A 2 -10.60 -9.42 -2.66
CA GLY A 2 -10.61 -8.31 -3.60
C GLY A 2 -9.51 -8.42 -4.66
N ASP A 3 -9.83 -8.00 -5.89
CA ASP A 3 -8.85 -7.80 -6.94
C ASP A 3 -8.02 -6.54 -6.59
N TRP A 4 -6.83 -6.76 -5.99
CA TRP A 4 -5.94 -5.68 -5.58
C TRP A 4 -5.11 -5.09 -6.72
N SER A 5 -5.23 -5.62 -7.94
CA SER A 5 -4.45 -5.15 -9.10
C SER A 5 -4.74 -3.68 -9.45
N LYS A 6 -5.97 -3.23 -9.17
CA LYS A 6 -6.47 -1.85 -9.40
C LYS A 6 -6.45 -0.97 -8.16
N PHE A 7 -6.03 -1.50 -7.01
CA PHE A 7 -6.06 -0.76 -5.76
C PHE A 7 -5.01 0.37 -5.76
N ARG A 8 -5.38 1.54 -5.20
CA ARG A 8 -4.50 2.71 -5.11
C ARG A 8 -3.74 2.69 -3.79
N TRP A 9 -2.48 2.28 -3.84
CA TRP A 9 -1.57 2.34 -2.70
C TRP A 9 -1.01 3.74 -2.55
N HIS A 10 -1.49 4.52 -1.58
CA HIS A 10 -1.04 5.90 -1.39
C HIS A 10 0.20 5.94 -0.49
N LEU A 11 1.32 6.38 -1.06
CA LEU A 11 2.64 6.35 -0.44
C LEU A 11 3.24 7.76 -0.36
N LYS A 12 4.01 7.99 0.71
CA LYS A 12 5.12 8.96 0.66
C LYS A 12 6.35 8.25 0.13
N LEU A 13 7.05 8.91 -0.79
CA LEU A 13 8.24 8.39 -1.44
C LEU A 13 9.40 9.35 -1.25
N LYS A 14 10.57 8.80 -0.93
CA LYS A 14 11.80 9.54 -0.74
C LYS A 14 12.86 9.09 -1.73
N CYS A 15 13.55 10.04 -2.34
CA CYS A 15 14.66 9.74 -3.23
C CYS A 15 15.90 9.30 -2.42
N THR A 16 16.36 8.08 -2.66
CA THR A 16 17.52 7.52 -1.93
C THR A 16 18.85 8.11 -2.36
N ASN A 17 18.88 8.90 -3.44
CA ASN A 17 20.09 9.54 -3.94
C ASN A 17 20.42 10.87 -3.26
N CYS A 18 19.39 11.68 -2.96
CA CYS A 18 19.57 13.03 -2.42
C CYS A 18 18.78 13.30 -1.14
N GLY A 19 17.91 12.37 -0.74
CA GLY A 19 17.08 12.48 0.46
C GLY A 19 15.80 13.31 0.30
N GLU A 20 15.53 13.86 -0.90
CA GLU A 20 14.30 14.62 -1.15
C GLU A 20 13.06 13.75 -0.92
N GLU A 21 12.15 14.23 -0.06
CA GLU A 21 10.87 13.61 0.25
C GLU A 21 9.76 14.65 0.08
N PRO A 22 8.98 14.60 -1.01
CA PRO A 22 7.92 15.57 -1.24
C PRO A 22 6.80 15.52 -0.19
N ALA A 23 6.20 16.68 0.06
CA ALA A 23 5.07 16.79 0.99
C ALA A 23 3.79 16.12 0.48
N HIS A 24 3.64 15.93 -0.83
CA HIS A 24 2.45 15.30 -1.42
C HIS A 24 2.48 13.77 -1.32
N TRP A 25 1.30 13.17 -1.32
CA TRP A 25 1.12 11.72 -1.49
C TRP A 25 1.06 11.38 -2.98
N GLN A 26 1.59 10.21 -3.36
CA GLN A 26 1.40 9.63 -4.69
C GLN A 26 0.73 8.27 -4.53
N TYR A 27 0.00 7.80 -5.54
CA TYR A 27 -0.54 6.44 -5.54
C TYR A 27 0.21 5.54 -6.51
N VAL A 28 0.24 4.24 -6.20
CA VAL A 28 0.71 3.18 -7.09
C VAL A 28 -0.44 2.21 -7.34
N ILE A 29 -0.60 1.76 -8.58
CA ILE A 29 -1.54 0.72 -8.99
C ILE A 29 -0.76 -0.36 -9.73
N GLU A 30 -1.00 -1.65 -9.47
CA GLU A 30 -0.23 -2.75 -10.09
C GLU A 30 -0.48 -2.85 -11.60
N GLU A 31 -1.72 -2.60 -12.05
CA GLU A 31 -2.07 -2.64 -13.47
C GLU A 31 -1.45 -1.48 -14.28
N GLU A 32 -1.23 -0.31 -13.67
CA GLU A 32 -0.62 0.84 -14.36
C GLU A 32 0.86 0.56 -14.62
N LYS A 33 1.26 0.54 -15.90
CA LYS A 33 2.62 0.16 -16.30
C LYS A 33 3.19 1.19 -17.27
N PHE A 34 4.42 1.65 -17.00
CA PHE A 34 5.14 2.61 -17.81
C PHE A 34 6.47 2.02 -18.29
N ASP A 35 6.77 2.18 -19.57
CA ASP A 35 8.03 1.72 -20.17
C ASP A 35 9.22 2.49 -19.60
N MET A 36 10.22 1.75 -19.13
CA MET A 36 11.43 2.36 -18.59
C MET A 36 12.36 2.89 -19.70
N PRO A 37 12.78 4.17 -19.66
CA PRO A 37 13.67 4.73 -20.66
C PRO A 37 14.98 3.93 -20.79
N GLY A 38 15.31 3.51 -22.02
CA GLY A 38 16.54 2.77 -22.32
C GLY A 38 16.55 1.31 -21.85
N SER A 39 15.42 0.77 -21.41
CA SER A 39 15.26 -0.61 -20.97
C SER A 39 14.02 -1.25 -21.62
N ARG A 40 13.91 -2.58 -21.51
CA ARG A 40 12.68 -3.33 -21.86
C ARG A 40 11.78 -3.57 -20.64
N GLY A 41 12.17 -3.04 -19.48
CA GLY A 41 11.40 -3.17 -18.25
C GLY A 41 10.24 -2.18 -18.19
N VAL A 42 9.26 -2.51 -17.35
CA VAL A 42 8.15 -1.62 -16.99
C VAL A 42 8.24 -1.29 -15.49
N ALA A 43 7.56 -0.24 -15.06
CA ALA A 43 7.37 0.08 -13.64
C ALA A 43 5.97 0.66 -13.42
N ASN A 44 5.47 0.61 -12.19
CA ASN A 44 4.18 1.23 -11.84
C ASN A 44 4.30 2.73 -11.55
N ILE A 45 5.48 3.18 -11.12
CA ILE A 45 5.85 4.59 -11.06
C ILE A 45 7.17 4.80 -11.81
N LEU A 46 7.20 5.87 -12.60
CA LEU A 46 8.43 6.49 -13.10
C LEU A 46 8.41 7.97 -12.76
N GLU A 47 9.30 8.39 -11.87
CA GLU A 47 9.40 9.79 -11.48
C GLU A 47 10.83 10.34 -11.58
N LYS A 48 10.93 11.59 -12.01
CA LYS A 48 12.18 12.33 -12.00
C LYS A 48 12.25 13.15 -10.72
N CYS A 49 13.25 12.88 -9.89
CA CYS A 49 13.52 13.67 -8.70
C CYS A 49 13.76 15.14 -9.07
N LYS A 50 13.00 16.07 -8.49
CA LYS A 50 13.12 17.50 -8.78
C LYS A 50 14.43 18.11 -8.29
N LEU A 51 15.07 17.51 -7.28
CA LEU A 51 16.31 18.01 -6.70
C LEU A 51 17.56 17.53 -7.45
N CYS A 52 17.71 16.21 -7.63
CA CYS A 52 18.93 15.64 -8.25
C CYS A 52 18.75 15.18 -9.71
N SER A 53 17.56 15.35 -10.29
CA SER A 53 17.23 14.93 -11.66
C SER A 53 17.31 13.43 -11.95
N ARG A 54 17.60 12.59 -10.96
CA ARG A 54 17.60 11.13 -11.10
C ARG A 54 16.20 10.64 -11.46
N ILE A 55 16.12 9.72 -12.43
CA ILE A 55 14.90 8.98 -12.73
C ILE A 55 14.86 7.77 -11.80
N ASN A 56 13.79 7.69 -11.02
CA ASN A 56 13.53 6.61 -10.10
C ASN A 56 12.31 5.82 -10.54
N SER A 57 12.22 4.58 -10.08
CA SER A 57 11.08 3.72 -10.34
C SER A 57 10.64 2.91 -9.12
N LEU A 58 9.37 2.51 -9.15
CA LEU A 58 8.77 1.60 -8.18
C LEU A 58 7.81 0.67 -8.90
N GLU A 59 7.86 -0.62 -8.58
CA GLU A 59 6.93 -1.63 -9.05
C GLU A 59 6.36 -2.40 -7.84
N ILE A 60 5.07 -2.73 -7.87
CA ILE A 60 4.45 -3.66 -6.93
C ILE A 60 4.89 -5.06 -7.34
N VAL A 61 5.44 -5.81 -6.38
CA VAL A 61 5.76 -7.22 -6.60
C VAL A 61 4.44 -7.98 -6.77
N LYS A 62 4.24 -8.55 -7.96
CA LYS A 62 3.04 -9.35 -8.26
C LYS A 62 2.84 -10.45 -7.24
N ASP A 63 1.58 -10.72 -6.93
CA ASP A 63 1.15 -11.74 -5.95
C ASP A 63 1.68 -11.54 -4.52
N SER A 64 2.20 -10.34 -4.19
CA SER A 64 2.66 -10.02 -2.83
C SER A 64 1.56 -9.57 -1.88
N PHE A 65 0.34 -9.35 -2.38
CA PHE A 65 -0.79 -8.91 -1.56
C PHE A 65 -1.16 -9.98 -0.54
N GLN A 66 -1.18 -9.61 0.74
CA GLN A 66 -1.55 -10.51 1.84
C GLN A 66 -2.66 -9.86 2.68
N PRO A 67 -3.68 -10.62 3.10
CA PRO A 67 -4.66 -10.10 4.06
C PRO A 67 -3.98 -9.85 5.41
N TYR A 68 -4.37 -8.77 6.07
CA TYR A 68 -4.03 -8.58 7.48
C TYR A 68 -5.00 -9.40 8.33
N THR A 69 -4.49 -10.41 9.04
CA THR A 69 -5.30 -11.32 9.87
C THR A 69 -4.86 -11.36 11.34
N SER A 70 -3.82 -10.60 11.69
CA SER A 70 -3.42 -10.39 13.09
C SER A 70 -4.26 -9.27 13.70
N ASN A 71 -4.25 -9.16 15.03
CA ASN A 71 -4.85 -8.02 15.73
C ASN A 71 -3.76 -7.03 16.18
N ASP A 72 -2.70 -7.52 16.80
CA ASP A 72 -1.71 -6.69 17.51
C ASP A 72 -0.28 -6.83 16.98
N ASP A 73 -0.08 -7.60 15.90
CA ASP A 73 1.24 -7.81 15.29
C ASP A 73 1.33 -7.28 13.86
N TYR A 74 2.45 -6.64 13.54
CA TYR A 74 2.81 -6.30 12.16
C TYR A 74 2.79 -7.54 11.26
N SER A 75 1.99 -7.50 10.20
CA SER A 75 1.96 -8.52 9.14
C SER A 75 2.33 -7.91 7.79
N GLU A 76 2.90 -8.72 6.90
CA GLU A 76 3.17 -8.28 5.51
C GLU A 76 1.84 -8.00 4.81
N LEU A 77 1.78 -6.91 4.03
CA LEU A 77 0.58 -6.48 3.31
C LEU A 77 0.81 -6.44 1.79
N VAL A 78 1.96 -5.91 1.38
CA VAL A 78 2.39 -5.77 -0.02
C VAL A 78 3.91 -5.59 -0.08
N ARG A 79 4.54 -5.99 -1.18
CA ARG A 79 5.96 -5.71 -1.46
C ARG A 79 6.13 -4.78 -2.66
N PHE A 80 7.12 -3.90 -2.55
CA PHE A 80 7.50 -2.97 -3.61
C PHE A 80 8.96 -3.22 -4.03
N ASP A 81 9.19 -3.38 -5.33
CA ASP A 81 10.52 -3.34 -5.92
C ASP A 81 10.88 -1.90 -6.31
N CYS A 82 11.82 -1.30 -5.58
CA CYS A 82 12.17 0.11 -5.72
C CYS A 82 13.56 0.31 -6.34
N ARG A 83 13.71 1.34 -7.18
CA ARG A 83 14.99 1.75 -7.78
C ARG A 83 15.17 3.26 -7.61
N GLY A 84 16.00 3.67 -6.64
CA GLY A 84 16.27 5.08 -6.35
C GLY A 84 15.19 5.77 -5.49
N LEU A 85 14.14 5.03 -5.13
CA LEU A 85 13.08 5.44 -4.22
C LEU A 85 13.01 4.49 -3.03
N GLU A 86 12.50 5.01 -1.92
CA GLU A 86 12.02 4.22 -0.79
C GLU A 86 10.66 4.78 -0.33
N PRO A 87 9.65 3.93 -0.10
CA PRO A 87 8.44 4.33 0.59
C PRO A 87 8.73 4.66 2.06
N THR A 88 8.20 5.77 2.54
CA THR A 88 8.43 6.27 3.90
C THR A 88 7.17 6.29 4.76
N ASP A 89 6.00 6.42 4.13
CA ASP A 89 4.70 6.42 4.82
C ASP A 89 3.60 5.84 3.92
N PHE A 90 2.53 5.37 4.54
CA PHE A 90 1.38 4.75 3.89
C PHE A 90 0.07 5.33 4.41
N ASP A 91 -0.83 5.66 3.49
CA ASP A 91 -2.16 6.15 3.77
C ASP A 91 -3.20 5.17 3.18
N PRO A 92 -3.90 4.38 4.02
CA PRO A 92 -4.77 3.30 3.54
C PRO A 92 -5.99 3.84 2.79
N ARG A 93 -6.54 4.99 3.19
CA ARG A 93 -7.75 5.61 2.60
C ARG A 93 -8.91 4.62 2.43
N SER A 94 -9.74 4.83 1.43
CA SER A 94 -10.92 4.04 1.11
C SER A 94 -10.66 2.86 0.19
N GLY A 95 -11.59 1.89 0.21
CA GLY A 95 -11.63 0.76 -0.73
C GLY A 95 -11.22 -0.57 -0.10
N TRP A 96 -11.16 -0.64 1.22
CA TRP A 96 -10.83 -1.85 1.94
C TRP A 96 -12.03 -2.78 2.10
N GLN A 97 -11.73 -4.03 2.40
CA GLN A 97 -12.70 -5.06 2.73
C GLN A 97 -12.24 -5.77 4.01
N ALA A 98 -13.19 -6.09 4.88
CA ALA A 98 -12.97 -6.93 6.04
C ALA A 98 -13.96 -8.11 6.05
N ILE A 99 -13.57 -9.18 6.75
CA ILE A 99 -14.42 -10.35 6.96
C ILE A 99 -14.50 -10.60 8.46
N GLY A 100 -15.72 -10.62 9.00
CA GLY A 100 -15.98 -10.94 10.40
C GLY A 100 -15.47 -12.34 10.74
N ILE A 101 -14.66 -12.45 11.79
CA ILE A 101 -13.95 -13.69 12.16
C ILE A 101 -14.93 -14.82 12.51
N GLU A 102 -16.00 -14.49 13.24
CA GLU A 102 -16.99 -15.49 13.72
C GLU A 102 -18.16 -15.67 12.77
N SER A 103 -18.57 -14.61 12.08
CA SER A 103 -19.79 -14.56 11.27
C SER A 103 -19.58 -14.80 9.77
N ALA A 104 -18.34 -14.65 9.30
CA ALA A 104 -17.98 -14.48 7.90
C ALA A 104 -18.74 -13.34 7.18
N THR A 105 -19.29 -12.37 7.93
CA THR A 105 -19.89 -11.14 7.36
C THR A 105 -18.82 -10.38 6.58
N VAL A 106 -19.15 -10.00 5.34
CA VAL A 106 -18.24 -9.24 4.48
C VAL A 106 -18.60 -7.76 4.58
N PHE A 107 -17.63 -6.95 4.96
CA PHE A 107 -17.73 -5.49 4.96
C PHE A 107 -16.94 -4.96 3.77
N GLU A 108 -17.60 -4.21 2.89
CA GLU A 108 -17.02 -3.67 1.66
C GLU A 108 -16.94 -2.14 1.70
N ASN A 109 -16.05 -1.56 0.90
CA ASN A 109 -15.86 -0.11 0.78
C ASN A 109 -15.53 0.57 2.11
N ILE A 110 -14.77 -0.11 2.96
CA ILE A 110 -14.27 0.45 4.23
C ILE A 110 -13.37 1.65 3.89
N ASP A 111 -13.61 2.76 4.60
CA ASP A 111 -12.85 3.99 4.52
C ASP A 111 -11.97 4.18 5.75
N LEU A 112 -10.65 4.13 5.55
CA LEU A 112 -9.63 4.32 6.57
C LEU A 112 -8.88 5.64 6.39
N THR A 113 -9.48 6.63 5.71
CA THR A 113 -8.87 7.97 5.54
C THR A 113 -8.58 8.64 6.89
N GLU A 114 -9.46 8.49 7.87
CA GLU A 114 -9.25 8.97 9.24
C GLU A 114 -8.51 7.96 10.14
N LYS A 115 -7.98 6.87 9.54
CA LYS A 115 -7.31 5.74 10.21
C LYS A 115 -8.17 5.01 11.24
N GLU A 116 -9.48 5.21 11.17
CA GLU A 116 -10.46 4.53 11.98
C GLU A 116 -11.69 4.15 11.16
N TRP A 117 -12.34 3.06 11.52
CA TRP A 117 -13.63 2.63 11.01
C TRP A 117 -14.36 1.82 12.09
N VAL A 118 -15.66 2.02 12.20
CA VAL A 118 -16.52 1.29 13.14
C VAL A 118 -17.80 0.87 12.44
N ASP A 119 -18.30 -0.31 12.75
CA ASP A 119 -19.56 -0.85 12.25
C ASP A 119 -20.11 -1.88 13.25
N TYR A 120 -21.24 -2.51 12.92
CA TYR A 120 -21.88 -3.53 13.74
C TYR A 120 -22.11 -4.81 12.94
N ASP A 121 -21.51 -5.91 13.39
CA ASP A 121 -21.75 -7.21 12.80
C ASP A 121 -23.04 -7.81 13.36
N GLU A 122 -24.15 -7.60 12.66
CA GLU A 122 -25.48 -8.10 13.04
C GLU A 122 -25.52 -9.62 13.22
N LYS A 123 -24.70 -10.38 12.48
CA LYS A 123 -24.67 -11.85 12.61
C LYS A 123 -23.94 -12.31 13.86
N ALA A 124 -22.89 -11.58 14.27
CA ALA A 124 -22.17 -11.83 15.51
C ALA A 124 -22.82 -11.12 16.73
N ALA A 125 -23.74 -10.19 16.48
CA ALA A 125 -24.34 -9.28 17.46
C ALA A 125 -23.29 -8.47 18.25
N GLN A 126 -22.24 -8.00 17.58
CA GLN A 126 -21.10 -7.29 18.19
C GLN A 126 -20.64 -6.09 17.36
N PRO A 127 -20.13 -5.02 18.00
CA PRO A 127 -19.42 -3.96 17.29
C PRO A 127 -18.13 -4.50 16.69
N THR A 128 -17.74 -3.96 15.53
CA THR A 128 -16.46 -4.24 14.88
C THR A 128 -15.79 -2.92 14.53
N GLU A 129 -14.47 -2.87 14.65
CA GLU A 129 -13.71 -1.66 14.40
C GLU A 129 -12.32 -1.96 13.85
N ILE A 130 -11.78 -1.00 13.11
CA ILE A 130 -10.37 -0.91 12.73
C ILE A 130 -9.89 0.44 13.27
N ASN A 131 -8.88 0.47 14.12
CA ASN A 131 -8.30 1.69 14.67
C ASN A 131 -6.79 1.48 14.93
N GLU A 132 -6.12 2.51 15.47
CA GLU A 132 -4.70 2.44 15.87
C GLU A 132 -3.77 1.90 14.75
N ILE A 133 -4.06 2.27 13.50
CA ILE A 133 -3.33 1.76 12.34
C ILE A 133 -1.89 2.28 12.34
N HIS A 134 -0.95 1.36 12.56
CA HIS A 134 0.47 1.60 12.43
C HIS A 134 1.05 0.89 11.22
N CYS A 135 1.78 1.62 10.39
CA CYS A 135 2.43 1.09 9.20
C CYS A 135 3.94 1.34 9.25
N ARG A 136 4.70 0.40 8.71
CA ARG A 136 6.15 0.54 8.55
C ARG A 136 6.62 -0.18 7.30
N PHE A 137 7.66 0.35 6.69
CA PHE A 137 8.36 -0.30 5.59
C PHE A 137 9.62 -1.00 6.13
N VAL A 138 9.85 -2.22 5.66
CA VAL A 138 11.04 -3.00 6.01
C VAL A 138 11.72 -3.48 4.73
N PHE A 139 13.05 -3.48 4.72
CA PHE A 139 13.79 -4.03 3.59
C PHE A 139 13.56 -5.54 3.48
N CYS A 140 12.98 -5.99 2.36
CA CYS A 140 12.93 -7.41 2.04
C CYS A 140 14.37 -7.92 1.86
N ARG A 141 14.80 -8.85 2.71
CA ARG A 141 16.05 -9.57 2.46
C ARG A 141 15.87 -10.35 1.15
N LYS A 142 16.88 -10.33 0.28
CA LYS A 142 16.91 -11.25 -0.86
C LYS A 142 16.74 -12.67 -0.33
N GLN A 143 15.69 -13.36 -0.75
CA GLN A 143 15.65 -14.82 -0.67
C GLN A 143 16.71 -15.40 -1.61
#